data_AF-A0A5K1CSA8-F1
#
_entry.id   AF-A0A5K1CSA8-F1
#
_cell.length_a   1.000
_cell.length_b   1.000
_cell.length_c   1.000
_cell.angle_alpha   90.00
_cell.angle_beta   90.00
_cell.angle_gamma   90.00
#
_symmetry.space_group_name_H-M   'P 1'
#
loop_
_entity.id
_entity.type
_entity.pdbx_description
1 polymer ?
#
loop_
_entity_poly.entity_id
_entity_poly.type
_entity_poly.pdbx_seq_one_letter_code
_entity_poly.pdbx_strand_id
1 'polypeptide(L)' 'MGGGDEVRNKQVVLRQHVTGFPKEEDMAITTSSTIRLKLPEASAGVLVKNLYLSCDPYMRILMNAGTGMPGYLPNYTPGS' A
#
# COMPACT_ATOMS: atom_id res chain seq x y z
N MET A 1 -19.98 20.82 14.57
CA MET A 1 -20.20 20.02 13.35
C MET A 1 -18.84 19.54 12.86
N GLY A 2 -18.52 18.24 12.89
CA GLY A 2 -17.16 17.81 12.51
C GLY A 2 -16.87 16.32 12.70
N GLY A 3 -17.75 15.45 12.23
CA GLY A 3 -17.56 13.99 12.30
C GLY A 3 -17.63 13.27 10.94
N GLY A 4 -17.75 14.02 9.83
CA GLY A 4 -17.93 13.46 8.48
C GLY A 4 -16.65 13.22 7.70
N ASP A 5 -15.51 13.70 8.20
CA ASP A 5 -14.27 13.76 7.41
C ASP A 5 -13.40 12.51 7.58
N GLU A 6 -13.75 11.58 8.46
CA GLU A 6 -13.00 10.34 8.69
C GLU A 6 -13.79 9.12 8.22
N VAL A 7 -13.20 8.34 7.32
CA VAL A 7 -13.85 7.19 6.70
C VAL A 7 -12.99 5.94 6.83
N ARG A 8 -13.63 4.76 6.76
CA ARG A 8 -12.91 3.48 6.70
C ARG A 8 -12.10 3.38 5.40
N ASN A 9 -10.84 2.98 5.52
CA ASN A 9 -9.91 2.80 4.42
C ASN A 9 -9.35 1.38 4.45
N LYS A 10 -10.01 0.45 3.76
CA LYS A 10 -9.54 -0.94 3.70
C LYS A 10 -8.22 -1.01 2.93
N GLN A 11 -7.23 -1.72 3.46
CA GLN A 11 -5.90 -1.86 2.87
C GLN A 11 -5.54 -3.34 2.67
N VAL A 12 -4.73 -3.61 1.64
CA VAL A 12 -4.01 -4.87 1.47
C VAL A 12 -2.54 -4.57 1.72
N VAL A 13 -1.98 -5.19 2.74
CA VAL A 13 -0.64 -4.88 3.26
C VAL A 13 0.26 -6.10 3.11
N LEU A 14 1.50 -5.88 2.65
CA LEU A 14 2.54 -6.91 2.66
C LEU A 14 3.00 -7.14 4.11
N ARG A 15 2.88 -8.36 4.64
CA ARG A 15 3.24 -8.65 6.05
C ARG A 15 4.75 -8.65 6.28
N GLN A 16 5.47 -9.27 5.36
CA GLN A 16 6.91 -9.46 5.40
C GLN A 16 7.44 -9.59 3.98
N HIS A 17 8.75 -9.42 3.80
CA HIS A 17 9.36 -9.68 2.50
C HIS A 17 9.18 -11.14 2.10
N VAL A 18 8.92 -11.36 0.82
CA VAL A 18 8.67 -12.70 0.26
C VAL A 18 9.97 -13.34 -0.20
N THR A 19 10.09 -14.64 0.03
CA THR A 19 11.12 -15.50 -0.57
C THR A 19 10.43 -16.58 -1.41
N GLY A 20 10.94 -16.85 -2.62
CA GLY A 20 10.32 -17.82 -3.53
C GLY A 20 9.05 -17.28 -4.23
N PHE A 21 7.99 -18.09 -4.29
CA PHE A 21 6.70 -17.72 -4.87
C PHE A 21 5.80 -17.07 -3.81
N PRO A 22 5.11 -15.95 -4.14
CA PRO A 22 4.20 -15.30 -3.20
C PRO A 22 2.98 -16.17 -2.92
N LYS A 23 2.48 -16.10 -1.69
CA LYS A 23 1.25 -16.75 -1.25
C LYS A 23 0.27 -15.71 -0.71
N GLU A 24 -1.00 -16.10 -0.58
CA GLU A 24 -2.03 -15.20 -0.04
C GLU A 24 -1.70 -14.77 1.40
N GLU A 25 -1.08 -15.65 2.18
CA GLU A 25 -0.72 -15.38 3.58
C GLU A 25 0.39 -14.34 3.73
N ASP A 26 1.14 -14.04 2.67
CA ASP A 26 2.13 -12.95 2.67
C ASP A 26 1.46 -11.57 2.71
N MET A 27 0.15 -11.51 2.44
CA MET A 27 -0.66 -10.31 2.49
C MET A 27 -1.64 -10.32 3.67
N ALA A 28 -2.06 -9.14 4.09
CA ALA A 28 -3.06 -8.93 5.13
C ALA A 28 -4.11 -7.94 4.66
N ILE A 29 -5.39 -8.24 4.91
CA ILE A 29 -6.47 -7.28 4.71
C ILE A 29 -6.73 -6.57 6.04
N THR A 30 -6.44 -5.28 6.09
CA THR A 30 -6.74 -4.43 7.25
C THR A 30 -8.04 -3.67 6.99
N THR A 31 -9.03 -3.85 7.87
CA THR A 31 -10.37 -3.25 7.75
C THR A 31 -10.67 -2.17 8.78
N SER A 32 -9.85 -2.08 9.83
CA SER A 32 -9.98 -1.09 10.91
C SER A 32 -9.33 0.25 10.61
N SER A 33 -8.45 0.32 9.60
CA SER A 33 -7.79 1.56 9.19
C SER A 33 -8.81 2.61 8.77
N THR A 34 -8.58 3.86 9.18
CA THR A 34 -9.36 5.03 8.80
C THR A 34 -8.46 6.05 8.10
N ILE A 35 -9.08 6.91 7.31
CA ILE A 35 -8.40 8.03 6.65
C ILE A 35 -9.25 9.29 6.79
N ARG A 36 -8.59 10.43 7.00
CA ARG A 36 -9.23 11.73 6.90
C ARG A 36 -9.28 12.19 5.45
N LEU A 37 -10.43 12.65 4.99
CA LEU A 37 -10.66 13.15 3.63
C LEU A 37 -10.11 14.57 3.43
N LYS A 38 -8.91 14.82 3.96
CA LYS A 38 -8.21 16.10 3.91
C LYS A 38 -6.72 15.85 3.84
N LEU A 39 -6.03 16.58 2.96
CA LEU A 39 -4.58 16.53 2.85
C LEU A 39 -3.91 17.17 4.09
N PRO A 40 -2.71 16.70 4.48
CA PRO A 40 -1.88 17.42 5.44
C PRO A 40 -1.60 18.85 4.99
N GLU A 41 -1.47 19.78 5.94
CA GLU A 41 -1.13 21.17 5.63
C GLU A 41 0.20 21.23 4.86
N ALA A 42 0.28 22.11 3.87
CA ALA A 42 1.42 22.27 2.96
C ALA A 42 1.77 21.04 2.09
N SER A 43 0.90 20.03 2.00
CA SER A 43 1.09 18.92 1.05
C SER A 43 0.85 19.36 -0.40
N ALA A 44 1.79 19.04 -1.29
CA ALA A 44 1.63 19.17 -2.74
C ALA A 44 0.95 17.94 -3.39
N GLY A 45 0.47 16.99 -2.59
CA GLY A 45 -0.13 15.75 -3.07
C GLY A 45 -1.60 15.88 -3.48
N VAL A 46 -2.18 14.75 -3.93
CA VAL A 46 -3.60 14.62 -4.24
C VAL A 46 -4.17 13.46 -3.42
N LEU A 47 -5.32 13.67 -2.78
CA LEU A 47 -6.07 12.60 -2.14
C LEU A 47 -7.01 11.96 -3.18
N VAL A 48 -6.90 10.65 -3.36
CA VAL A 48 -7.66 9.92 -4.38
C VAL A 48 -8.53 8.82 -3.76
N LYS A 49 -9.62 8.50 -4.46
CA LYS A 49 -10.38 7.27 -4.24
C LYS A 49 -9.99 6.28 -5.33
N ASN A 50 -9.23 5.25 -4.97
CA ASN A 50 -8.80 4.23 -5.92
C ASN A 50 -10.02 3.45 -6.46
N LEU A 51 -10.15 3.38 -7.79
CA LEU A 51 -11.27 2.71 -8.46
C LEU A 51 -10.87 1.33 -9.00
N TYR A 52 -9.64 1.22 -9.51
CA TYR A 52 -9.09 0.01 -10.10
C TYR A 52 -7.61 -0.11 -9.75
N LEU A 53 -7.11 -1.35 -9.72
CA LEU A 53 -5.71 -1.70 -9.49
C LEU A 53 -5.27 -2.67 -10.58
N SER A 54 -4.04 -2.54 -11.07
CA SER A 54 -3.41 -3.54 -11.93
C SER A 54 -2.68 -4.59 -11.10
N CYS A 55 -2.57 -5.80 -11.66
CA CYS A 55 -1.72 -6.87 -11.14
C CYS A 55 -0.62 -7.15 -12.15
N ASP A 56 0.51 -6.46 -12.03
CA ASP A 56 1.60 -6.55 -13.00
C ASP A 56 2.72 -7.48 -12.50
N PRO A 57 3.31 -8.34 -13.36
CA PRO A 57 4.32 -9.32 -12.92
C PRO A 57 5.52 -8.72 -12.20
N TYR A 58 5.92 -7.48 -12.52
CA TYR A 58 7.06 -6.83 -11.88
C TYR A 58 6.85 -6.58 -10.38
N MET A 59 5.59 -6.50 -9.90
CA MET A 59 5.27 -6.27 -8.50
C MET A 59 5.88 -7.35 -7.59
N ARG A 60 6.01 -8.60 -8.08
CA ARG A 60 6.67 -9.69 -7.34
C ARG A 60 8.13 -9.39 -7.02
N ILE A 61 8.83 -8.64 -7.86
CA ILE A 61 10.25 -8.31 -7.63
C ILE A 61 10.38 -7.33 -6.46
N LEU A 62 9.41 -6.43 -6.32
CA LEU A 62 9.36 -5.41 -5.27
C LEU A 62 9.00 -5.97 -3.90
N MET A 63 8.54 -7.22 -3.81
CA MET A 63 8.21 -7.90 -2.54
C MET A 63 9.44 -8.50 -1.82
N ASN A 64 10.63 -8.51 -2.43
CA ASN A 64 11.84 -9.10 -1.84
C ASN A 64 12.55 -8.12 -0.88
N ALA A 65 13.34 -8.65 0.05
CA ALA A 65 14.21 -7.84 0.93
C ALA A 65 15.50 -7.33 0.26
N GLY A 66 15.87 -7.87 -0.92
CA GLY A 66 17.14 -7.57 -1.61
C GLY A 66 17.19 -6.17 -2.23
N THR A 67 18.18 -5.88 -3.07
CA THR A 67 18.08 -4.70 -3.95
C THR A 67 16.92 -4.92 -4.89
N GLY A 68 15.94 -4.00 -4.92
CA GLY A 68 14.79 -4.06 -5.84
C GLY A 68 15.20 -4.01 -7.30
N MET A 69 14.33 -3.54 -8.19
CA MET A 69 14.72 -3.32 -9.59
C MET A 69 15.74 -2.16 -9.63
N PRO A 70 17.05 -2.41 -9.80
CA PRO A 70 18.06 -1.36 -9.65
C PRO A 70 17.81 -0.26 -10.69
N GLY A 71 17.61 0.97 -10.23
CA GLY A 71 17.38 2.12 -11.10
C GLY A 71 15.93 2.35 -11.58
N TYR A 72 14.95 1.55 -11.14
CA TYR A 72 13.55 1.73 -11.54
C TYR A 72 12.62 2.05 -10.36
N LEU A 73 12.47 1.11 -9.42
CA LEU A 73 11.49 1.23 -8.33
C LEU A 73 12.07 0.66 -7.03
N PRO A 74 11.84 1.34 -5.88
CA PRO A 74 12.18 0.78 -4.58
C PRO A 74 11.26 -0.41 -4.26
N ASN A 75 11.73 -1.29 -3.38
CA ASN A 75 10.90 -2.38 -2.86
C ASN A 75 9.77 -1.85 -1.98
N TYR A 76 8.74 -2.68 -1.82
CA TYR A 76 7.69 -2.44 -0.85
C TYR A 76 8.23 -2.52 0.57
N THR A 77 7.67 -1.70 1.45
CA THR A 77 7.96 -1.73 2.89
C THR A 77 6.89 -2.57 3.59
N PRO A 78 7.23 -3.72 4.17
CA PRO A 78 6.23 -4.54 4.86
C PRO A 78 5.59 -3.83 6.07
N GLY A 79 4.31 -4.09 6.31
CA GLY A 79 3.54 -3.53 7.42
C GLY A 79 3.04 -2.10 7.25
N SER A 80 3.28 -1.48 6.09
CA SER A 80 2.90 -0.09 5.78
C SER A 80 1.46 0.07 5.32
#